data_AF-A0A7S2H8U1-F1
#
_entry.id   AF-A0A7S2H8U1-F1
#
_cell.length_a   1.000
_cell.length_b   1.000
_cell.length_c   1.000
_cell.angle_alpha   90.00
_cell.angle_beta   90.00
_cell.angle_gamma   90.00
#
_symmetry.space_group_name_H-M   'P 1'
#
loop_
_entity.id
_entity.type
_entity.pdbx_description
1 polymer ?
#
loop_
_entity_poly.entity_id
_entity_poly.type
_entity_poly.pdbx_seq_one_letter_code
_entity_poly.pdbx_strand_id
1 'polypeptide(L)'
;AKAAAAAAATAAAPGDDVAKGSRAVERRAVGAIDRRTVRLAAYFLGSEEAKEAGCKATVRNGALSDGRCSLAASLAAQAPYAVPFDQVSLETLDAVGLPPLELLPALNGSLVGLEVSGAGEGSSGPNAPPRCLGLGIVRGIDPSRRTLFVITPVPDPSRCTTIVRPGAGSGMSLPTHLTYDASFAAHPYHFFEAINSSGMRSRNNIQRHDGGRGRAPRK
;
A
#
# COMPACT_ATOMS: atom_id res chain seq x y z
N ALA A 1 34.39 48.23 -40.56
CA ALA A 1 33.54 48.35 -41.76
C ALA A 1 32.08 48.17 -41.33
N LYS A 2 31.33 49.27 -41.23
CA LYS A 2 30.28 49.68 -42.21
C LYS A 2 29.01 48.82 -42.03
N ALA A 3 28.10 49.20 -41.14
CA ALA A 3 26.98 50.14 -41.31
C ALA A 3 25.70 49.50 -41.90
N ALA A 4 24.67 49.46 -41.05
CA ALA A 4 23.22 49.62 -41.22
C ALA A 4 22.53 49.54 -42.60
N ALA A 5 21.42 48.78 -42.65
CA ALA A 5 20.08 49.11 -43.21
C ALA A 5 19.15 47.89 -42.95
N ALA A 6 18.05 47.90 -42.19
CA ALA A 6 16.80 48.68 -42.19
C ALA A 6 15.70 48.15 -43.16
N ALA A 7 14.64 47.56 -42.58
CA ALA A 7 13.20 47.59 -42.97
C ALA A 7 12.43 46.64 -41.98
N ALA A 8 11.60 47.05 -41.00
CA ALA A 8 10.31 47.76 -41.02
C ALA A 8 9.30 47.12 -42.01
N ALA A 9 8.05 46.77 -41.72
CA ALA A 9 7.10 46.84 -40.59
C ALA A 9 6.10 45.66 -40.83
N THR A 10 5.24 45.21 -39.92
CA THR A 10 3.96 45.87 -39.61
C THR A 10 3.36 45.24 -38.35
N ALA A 11 2.88 46.12 -37.48
CA ALA A 11 2.17 45.83 -36.24
C ALA A 11 0.77 45.28 -36.47
N ALA A 12 0.34 44.36 -35.60
CA ALA A 12 -1.05 44.21 -35.20
C ALA A 12 -1.11 43.64 -33.77
N ALA A 13 -1.60 44.45 -32.84
CA ALA A 13 -2.15 44.04 -31.55
C ALA A 13 -3.49 44.78 -31.39
N PRO A 14 -4.37 44.48 -30.40
CA PRO A 14 -4.49 43.31 -29.55
C PRO A 14 -5.88 42.64 -29.69
N GLY A 15 -5.96 41.33 -29.45
CA GLY A 15 -7.24 40.62 -29.30
C GLY A 15 -7.37 40.13 -27.87
N ASP A 16 -8.15 40.84 -27.06
CA ASP A 16 -8.70 40.33 -25.81
C ASP A 16 -9.53 39.09 -26.11
N ASP A 17 -9.12 37.94 -25.60
CA ASP A 17 -10.03 36.81 -25.41
C ASP A 17 -9.66 36.04 -24.14
N VAL A 18 -10.27 36.53 -23.06
CA VAL A 18 -11.05 35.74 -22.10
C VAL A 18 -10.41 34.42 -21.66
N ALA A 19 -9.86 34.48 -20.45
CA ALA A 19 -9.72 33.38 -19.51
C ALA A 19 -10.73 32.23 -19.75
N LYS A 20 -10.24 31.08 -20.24
CA LYS A 20 -11.00 29.84 -20.28
C LYS A 20 -10.17 28.68 -19.78
N GLY A 21 -10.45 28.34 -18.52
CA GLY A 21 -10.38 26.96 -18.05
C GLY A 21 -9.03 26.50 -17.54
N SER A 22 -8.54 27.09 -16.45
CA SER A 22 -7.90 26.27 -15.43
C SER A 22 -8.98 25.28 -14.96
N ARG A 23 -9.04 24.10 -15.59
CA ARG A 23 -9.76 22.96 -15.00
C ARG A 23 -9.14 22.80 -13.64
N ALA A 24 -9.85 23.23 -12.59
CA ALA A 24 -9.54 22.84 -11.23
C ALA A 24 -9.39 21.33 -11.30
N VAL A 25 -8.16 20.85 -11.13
CA VAL A 25 -7.89 19.43 -10.98
C VAL A 25 -8.67 19.08 -9.74
N GLU A 26 -9.88 18.55 -9.94
CA GLU A 26 -10.74 18.09 -8.88
C GLU A 26 -9.89 17.09 -8.10
N ARG A 27 -9.43 17.52 -6.93
CA ARG A 27 -8.54 16.73 -6.09
C ARG A 27 -9.39 15.56 -5.61
N ARG A 28 -9.41 14.48 -6.40
CA ARG A 28 -10.09 13.26 -6.05
C ARG A 28 -9.58 12.85 -4.69
N ALA A 29 -10.49 12.73 -3.73
CA ALA A 29 -10.15 12.37 -2.37
C ALA A 29 -9.32 11.08 -2.39
N VAL A 30 -8.16 11.11 -1.74
CA VAL A 30 -7.29 9.93 -1.64
C VAL A 30 -8.07 8.81 -0.96
N GLY A 31 -8.10 7.63 -1.58
CA GLY A 31 -8.80 6.46 -1.07
C GLY A 31 -8.28 6.02 0.30
N ALA A 32 -9.12 5.36 1.11
CA ALA A 32 -8.74 4.89 2.44
C ALA A 32 -7.54 3.91 2.39
N ILE A 33 -7.49 3.05 1.36
CA ILE A 33 -6.41 2.09 1.12
C ILE A 33 -5.10 2.81 0.80
N ASP A 34 -5.12 3.83 -0.04
CA ASP A 34 -3.93 4.60 -0.40
C ASP A 34 -3.40 5.38 0.81
N ARG A 35 -4.28 6.02 1.60
CA ARG A 35 -3.89 6.70 2.84
C ARG A 35 -3.24 5.74 3.82
N ARG A 36 -3.81 4.54 3.97
CA ARG A 36 -3.26 3.48 4.80
C ARG A 36 -1.88 3.05 4.31
N THR A 37 -1.71 2.87 3.00
CA THR A 37 -0.43 2.47 2.39
C THR A 37 0.64 3.51 2.63
N VAL A 38 0.32 4.80 2.42
CA VAL A 38 1.26 5.91 2.70
C VAL A 38 1.64 5.95 4.17
N ARG A 39 0.70 5.74 5.10
CA ARG A 39 0.99 5.71 6.53
C ARG A 39 1.88 4.53 6.93
N LEU A 40 1.63 3.35 6.36
CA LEU A 40 2.49 2.18 6.60
C LEU A 40 3.89 2.39 6.01
N ALA A 41 4.00 2.95 4.80
CA ALA A 41 5.28 3.32 4.21
C ALA A 41 6.06 4.26 5.13
N ALA A 42 5.43 5.34 5.59
CA ALA A 42 6.05 6.31 6.49
C ALA A 42 6.41 5.71 7.86
N TYR A 43 5.65 4.72 8.34
CA TYR A 43 5.95 4.02 9.58
C TYR A 43 7.23 3.18 9.46
N PHE A 44 7.35 2.36 8.42
CA PHE A 44 8.50 1.46 8.26
C PHE A 44 9.76 2.14 7.71
N LEU A 45 9.59 3.11 6.81
CA LEU A 45 10.69 3.80 6.13
C LEU A 45 11.03 5.15 6.75
N GLY A 46 10.40 5.57 7.86
CA GLY A 46 10.57 6.91 8.41
C GLY A 46 10.11 8.04 7.47
N SER A 47 10.01 9.27 8.00
CA SER A 47 9.64 10.43 7.18
C SER A 47 10.82 11.04 6.43
N GLU A 48 12.04 10.89 6.95
CA GLU A 48 13.27 11.45 6.36
C GLU A 48 13.94 10.45 5.41
N GLU A 49 14.07 9.19 5.81
CA GLU A 49 14.56 8.09 4.97
C GLU A 49 13.68 7.88 3.72
N ALA A 50 12.35 8.03 3.82
CA ALA A 50 11.49 8.06 2.63
C ALA A 50 11.78 9.24 1.68
N LYS A 51 12.26 10.39 2.20
CA LYS A 51 12.70 11.51 1.35
C LYS A 51 14.08 11.25 0.73
N GLU A 52 15.01 10.70 1.51
CA GLU A 52 16.38 10.40 1.08
C GLU A 52 16.46 9.24 0.07
N ALA A 53 15.62 8.21 0.24
CA ALA A 53 15.44 7.13 -0.74
C ALA A 53 14.88 7.63 -2.09
N GLY A 54 14.56 8.92 -2.20
CA GLY A 54 13.99 9.51 -3.41
C GLY A 54 12.61 8.94 -3.73
N CYS A 55 11.92 8.40 -2.71
CA CYS A 55 10.56 7.85 -2.83
C CYS A 55 9.60 9.00 -3.10
N LYS A 56 9.51 9.42 -4.37
CA LYS A 56 8.47 10.30 -4.88
C LYS A 56 7.17 9.51 -5.03
N ALA A 57 6.73 8.85 -3.95
CA ALA A 57 5.43 8.23 -3.89
C ALA A 57 4.41 9.37 -3.93
N THR A 58 3.88 9.65 -5.11
CA THR A 58 2.94 10.76 -5.32
C THR A 58 1.54 10.19 -5.37
N VAL A 59 0.62 10.78 -4.63
CA VAL A 59 -0.79 10.44 -4.81
C VAL A 59 -1.30 11.20 -6.03
N ARG A 60 -1.49 10.50 -7.14
CA ARG A 60 -2.05 11.05 -8.38
C ARG A 60 -3.43 10.46 -8.61
N ASN A 61 -4.42 11.32 -8.87
CA ASN A 61 -5.81 10.90 -9.12
C ASN A 61 -6.42 10.03 -8.00
N GLY A 62 -6.01 10.26 -6.76
CA GLY A 62 -6.50 9.52 -5.59
C GLY A 62 -5.82 8.17 -5.34
N ALA A 63 -4.84 7.77 -6.16
CA ALA A 63 -4.09 6.52 -6.02
C ALA A 63 -2.59 6.78 -5.77
N LEU A 64 -1.95 5.93 -4.97
CA LEU A 64 -0.50 5.97 -4.77
C LEU A 64 0.23 5.57 -6.06
N SER A 65 1.12 6.43 -6.55
CA SER A 65 1.97 6.14 -7.70
C SER A 65 3.42 6.05 -7.26
N ASP A 66 3.98 4.85 -7.33
CA ASP A 66 5.40 4.53 -7.14
C ASP A 66 5.95 3.93 -8.44
N GLY A 67 6.19 4.79 -9.43
CA GLY A 67 6.56 4.37 -10.79
C GLY A 67 7.92 3.68 -10.92
N ARG A 68 8.73 3.63 -9.87
CA ARG A 68 10.02 2.94 -9.84
C ARG A 68 10.11 1.89 -8.71
N CYS A 69 8.97 1.53 -8.11
CA CYS A 69 8.93 0.61 -6.97
C CYS A 69 9.91 0.97 -5.85
N SER A 70 10.16 2.27 -5.66
CA SER A 70 11.13 2.80 -4.72
C SER A 70 10.78 2.48 -3.27
N LEU A 71 9.49 2.39 -2.94
CA LEU A 71 9.04 1.99 -1.61
C LEU A 71 9.38 0.53 -1.33
N ALA A 72 9.06 -0.36 -2.27
CA ALA A 72 9.35 -1.79 -2.14
C ALA A 72 10.85 -2.05 -2.07
N ALA A 73 11.64 -1.40 -2.94
CA ALA A 73 13.10 -1.52 -2.94
C ALA A 73 13.72 -1.02 -1.62
N SER A 74 13.25 0.11 -1.10
CA SER A 74 13.75 0.67 0.17
C SER A 74 13.41 -0.25 1.35
N LEU A 75 12.20 -0.78 1.40
CA LEU A 75 11.78 -1.71 2.44
C LEU A 75 12.56 -3.03 2.36
N ALA A 76 12.79 -3.54 1.16
CA ALA A 76 13.63 -4.71 0.94
C ALA A 76 15.10 -4.46 1.29
N ALA A 77 15.60 -3.24 1.22
CA ALA A 77 16.97 -2.92 1.64
C ALA A 77 17.16 -2.96 3.17
N GLN A 78 16.08 -2.85 3.96
CA GLN A 78 16.18 -2.87 5.43
C GLN A 78 16.65 -4.22 5.96
N ALA A 79 17.58 -4.19 6.90
CA ALA A 79 18.05 -5.38 7.60
C ALA A 79 16.95 -5.91 8.56
N PRO A 80 16.49 -7.16 8.42
CA PRO A 80 15.49 -7.70 9.33
C PRO A 80 16.12 -8.09 10.67
N TYR A 81 15.34 -7.95 11.74
CA TYR A 81 15.66 -8.51 13.06
C TYR A 81 15.37 -10.01 13.08
N ALA A 82 16.34 -10.80 13.55
CA ALA A 82 16.22 -12.24 13.68
C ALA A 82 15.60 -12.63 15.03
N VAL A 83 14.46 -13.29 15.00
CA VAL A 83 13.68 -13.69 16.18
C VAL A 83 13.64 -15.22 16.25
N PRO A 84 14.35 -15.86 17.21
CA PRO A 84 14.20 -17.28 17.47
C PRO A 84 12.76 -17.61 17.85
N PHE A 85 12.23 -18.75 17.37
CA PHE A 85 10.86 -19.17 17.68
C PHE A 85 10.65 -19.36 19.18
N ASP A 86 11.70 -19.74 19.90
CA ASP A 86 11.62 -20.02 21.33
C ASP A 86 11.53 -18.74 22.18
N GLN A 87 11.73 -17.55 21.59
CA GLN A 87 11.59 -16.25 22.27
C GLN A 87 10.18 -15.66 22.16
N VAL A 88 9.36 -16.14 21.22
CA VAL A 88 8.06 -15.52 20.93
C VAL A 88 6.92 -16.52 20.80
N SER A 89 5.76 -16.16 21.35
CA SER A 89 4.48 -16.80 21.05
C SER A 89 3.95 -16.29 19.71
N LEU A 90 3.39 -17.18 18.91
CA LEU A 90 2.77 -16.84 17.62
C LEU A 90 1.25 -16.99 17.74
N GLU A 91 0.54 -15.87 17.53
CA GLU A 91 -0.90 -15.81 17.71
C GLU A 91 -1.61 -15.21 16.49
N THR A 92 -2.88 -15.54 16.33
CA THR A 92 -3.73 -15.05 15.25
C THR A 92 -5.01 -14.48 15.84
N LEU A 93 -5.40 -13.27 15.41
CA LEU A 93 -6.69 -12.67 15.79
C LEU A 93 -7.89 -13.24 15.00
N ASP A 94 -7.72 -14.38 14.34
CA ASP A 94 -8.81 -15.06 13.64
C ASP A 94 -9.74 -15.74 14.65
N ALA A 95 -11.06 -15.52 14.50
CA ALA A 95 -12.07 -16.08 15.40
C ALA A 95 -12.08 -17.62 15.45
N VAL A 96 -11.57 -18.27 14.41
CA VAL A 96 -11.53 -19.74 14.27
C VAL A 96 -10.11 -20.29 14.58
N GLY A 97 -9.10 -19.41 14.69
CA GLY A 97 -7.69 -19.80 14.74
C GLY A 97 -7.20 -20.42 13.42
N LEU A 98 -5.88 -20.42 13.21
CA LEU A 98 -5.25 -21.15 12.11
C LEU A 98 -4.75 -22.52 12.58
N PRO A 99 -4.89 -23.59 11.79
CA PRO A 99 -4.20 -24.84 12.04
C PRO A 99 -2.69 -24.61 12.18
N PRO A 100 -1.97 -25.32 13.07
CA PRO A 100 -0.53 -25.11 13.28
C PRO A 100 0.32 -25.19 12.01
N LEU A 101 -0.09 -26.04 11.05
CA LEU A 101 0.62 -26.22 9.78
C LEU A 101 0.47 -25.01 8.83
N GLU A 102 -0.60 -24.22 8.99
CA GLU A 102 -0.88 -23.04 8.17
C GLU A 102 -0.33 -21.75 8.79
N LEU A 103 0.04 -21.77 10.07
CA LEU A 103 0.48 -20.59 10.80
C LEU A 103 1.74 -19.95 10.20
N LEU A 104 2.79 -20.73 9.94
CA LEU A 104 4.04 -20.20 9.38
C LEU A 104 3.88 -19.71 7.93
N PRO A 105 3.25 -20.48 7.01
CA PRO A 105 2.96 -19.97 5.67
C PRO A 105 2.11 -18.69 5.68
N ALA A 106 1.12 -18.63 6.58
CA ALA A 106 0.30 -17.44 6.72
C ALA A 106 1.15 -16.25 7.19
N LEU A 107 1.97 -16.42 8.22
CA LEU A 107 2.82 -15.36 8.77
C LEU A 107 3.79 -14.78 7.73
N ASN A 108 4.30 -15.59 6.81
CA ASN A 108 5.29 -15.15 5.84
C ASN A 108 4.74 -14.06 4.90
N GLY A 109 5.43 -12.91 4.85
CA GLY A 109 4.99 -11.75 4.08
C GLY A 109 3.81 -10.97 4.70
N SER A 110 3.45 -11.25 5.96
CA SER A 110 2.33 -10.59 6.63
C SER A 110 2.74 -9.39 7.50
N LEU A 111 1.82 -8.45 7.64
CA LEU A 111 1.90 -7.37 8.65
C LEU A 111 1.45 -7.95 9.99
N VAL A 112 2.28 -7.81 11.03
CA VAL A 112 2.04 -8.36 12.37
C VAL A 112 2.08 -7.27 13.44
N GLY A 113 1.37 -7.48 14.54
CA GLY A 113 1.54 -6.75 15.79
C GLY A 113 2.67 -7.34 16.62
N LEU A 114 3.47 -6.48 17.23
CA LEU A 114 4.52 -6.86 18.18
C LEU A 114 4.06 -6.50 19.58
N GLU A 115 4.06 -7.46 20.50
CA GLU A 115 3.49 -7.30 21.82
C GLU A 115 4.42 -7.81 22.92
N VAL A 116 4.29 -7.21 24.11
CA VAL A 116 4.86 -7.75 25.35
C VAL A 116 3.74 -8.31 26.20
N SER A 117 3.76 -9.62 26.41
CA SER A 117 2.94 -10.31 27.39
C SER A 117 3.42 -9.89 28.78
N GLY A 118 2.63 -9.06 29.44
CA GLY A 118 2.92 -8.59 30.78
C GLY A 118 2.44 -9.59 31.83
N ALA A 119 3.37 -10.34 32.44
CA ALA A 119 3.26 -10.76 33.84
C ALA A 119 3.72 -9.62 34.79
N GLY A 120 3.50 -8.37 34.40
CA GLY A 120 3.90 -7.18 35.16
C GLY A 120 2.72 -6.65 35.97
N GLU A 121 2.89 -6.66 37.29
CA GLU A 121 1.94 -6.21 38.31
C GLU A 121 1.32 -4.85 37.95
N GLY A 122 -0.01 -4.80 37.86
CA GLY A 122 -0.75 -3.55 37.65
C GLY A 122 -2.06 -3.68 36.87
N SER A 123 -2.20 -4.71 36.03
CA SER A 123 -3.51 -5.06 35.44
C SER A 123 -3.56 -6.50 34.97
N SER A 124 -3.00 -7.45 35.72
CA SER A 124 -3.03 -8.89 35.42
C SER A 124 -4.43 -9.48 35.64
N GLY A 125 -5.43 -8.98 34.91
CA GLY A 125 -6.72 -9.63 34.74
C GLY A 125 -6.82 -10.21 33.32
N PRO A 126 -7.70 -11.19 33.09
CA PRO A 126 -7.93 -11.81 31.76
C PRO A 126 -8.42 -10.83 30.68
N ASN A 127 -8.62 -9.54 31.01
CA ASN A 127 -9.14 -8.49 30.14
C ASN A 127 -8.19 -7.29 29.97
N ALA A 128 -6.94 -7.36 30.43
CA ALA A 128 -6.02 -6.25 30.17
C ALA A 128 -5.62 -6.22 28.69
N PRO A 129 -5.65 -5.03 28.06
CA PRO A 129 -5.25 -4.91 26.68
C PRO A 129 -3.76 -5.25 26.54
N PRO A 130 -3.36 -5.99 25.49
CA PRO A 130 -1.96 -6.30 25.26
C PRO A 130 -1.13 -5.02 25.12
N ARG A 131 0.11 -5.07 25.60
CA ARG A 131 1.05 -3.94 25.46
C ARG A 131 1.70 -4.00 24.08
N CYS A 132 1.08 -3.35 23.11
CA CYS A 132 1.59 -3.24 21.75
C CYS A 132 2.88 -2.39 21.71
N LEU A 133 3.98 -2.99 21.26
CA LEU A 133 5.24 -2.30 20.96
C LEU A 133 5.18 -1.57 19.62
N GLY A 134 4.44 -2.13 18.66
CA GLY A 134 4.36 -1.59 17.30
C GLY A 134 3.96 -2.64 16.29
N LEU A 135 4.34 -2.40 15.03
CA LEU A 135 4.09 -3.29 13.91
C LEU A 135 5.41 -3.86 13.37
N GLY A 136 5.31 -5.05 12.78
CA GLY A 136 6.39 -5.70 12.06
C GLY A 136 5.92 -6.25 10.72
N ILE A 137 6.86 -6.50 9.82
CA ILE A 137 6.63 -7.28 8.59
C ILE A 137 7.49 -8.52 8.68
N VAL A 138 6.87 -9.70 8.66
CA VAL A 138 7.61 -10.96 8.59
C VAL A 138 8.13 -11.12 7.16
N ARG A 139 9.41 -10.84 6.96
CA ARG A 139 10.08 -10.89 5.66
C ARG A 139 10.35 -12.31 5.20
N GLY A 140 10.69 -13.19 6.14
CA GLY A 140 11.07 -14.56 5.87
C GLY A 140 11.04 -15.40 7.13
N ILE A 141 10.97 -16.70 6.92
CA ILE A 141 10.93 -17.71 7.98
C ILE A 141 11.94 -18.79 7.61
N ASP A 142 12.86 -19.09 8.51
CA ASP A 142 13.75 -20.23 8.39
C ASP A 142 13.32 -21.32 9.38
N PRO A 143 12.59 -22.35 8.93
CA PRO A 143 12.12 -23.41 9.80
C PRO A 143 13.26 -24.31 10.31
N SER A 144 14.35 -24.45 9.53
CA SER A 144 15.51 -25.26 9.92
C SER A 144 16.28 -24.61 11.06
N ARG A 145 16.43 -23.28 11.02
CA ARG A 145 17.05 -22.49 12.10
C ARG A 145 16.05 -22.00 13.15
N ARG A 146 14.76 -22.36 13.02
CA ARG A 146 13.66 -21.91 13.89
C ARG A 146 13.72 -20.40 14.14
N THR A 147 13.87 -19.60 13.08
CA THR A 147 14.08 -18.15 13.17
C THR A 147 13.14 -17.41 12.22
N LEU A 148 12.49 -16.35 12.72
CA LEU A 148 11.72 -15.39 11.94
C LEU A 148 12.59 -14.18 11.61
N PHE A 149 12.43 -13.62 10.43
CA PHE A 149 13.09 -12.38 10.03
C PHE A 149 12.03 -11.27 9.94
N VAL A 150 12.06 -10.33 10.87
CA VAL A 150 11.04 -9.28 11.01
C VAL A 150 11.65 -7.92 10.71
N ILE A 151 11.07 -7.19 9.76
CA ILE A 151 11.36 -5.77 9.55
C ILE A 151 10.46 -4.98 10.52
N THR A 152 11.05 -4.10 11.33
CA THR A 152 10.30 -3.23 12.23
C THR A 152 11.08 -1.96 12.54
N PRO A 153 10.41 -0.79 12.62
CA PRO A 153 11.03 0.45 13.09
C PRO A 153 11.07 0.54 14.63
N VAL A 154 10.59 -0.48 15.34
CA VAL A 154 10.62 -0.51 16.81
C VAL A 154 12.09 -0.55 17.27
N PRO A 155 12.55 0.37 18.14
CA PRO A 155 13.97 0.52 18.47
C PRO A 155 14.53 -0.64 19.30
N ASP A 156 13.69 -1.32 20.07
CA ASP A 156 14.07 -2.50 20.85
C ASP A 156 13.07 -3.65 20.61
N PRO A 157 13.20 -4.35 19.47
CA PRO A 157 12.31 -5.46 19.12
C PRO A 157 12.59 -6.72 19.94
N SER A 158 13.71 -6.77 20.68
CA SER A 158 14.10 -7.92 21.51
C SER A 158 13.16 -8.15 22.70
N ARG A 159 12.44 -7.10 23.11
CA ARG A 159 11.42 -7.15 24.16
C ARG A 159 10.11 -7.81 23.74
N CYS A 160 9.92 -8.03 22.44
CA CYS A 160 8.72 -8.66 21.91
C CYS A 160 8.64 -10.10 22.41
N THR A 161 7.53 -10.46 23.06
CA THR A 161 7.27 -11.84 23.51
C THR A 161 6.17 -12.51 22.69
N THR A 162 5.37 -11.73 21.97
CA THR A 162 4.25 -12.25 21.19
C THR A 162 4.16 -11.53 19.85
N ILE A 163 4.05 -12.31 18.78
CA ILE A 163 3.81 -11.81 17.43
C ILE A 163 2.39 -12.20 17.05
N VAL A 164 1.58 -11.19 16.77
CA VAL A 164 0.15 -11.35 16.51
C VAL A 164 -0.14 -11.05 15.04
N ARG A 165 -0.65 -12.04 14.32
CA ARG A 165 -1.17 -11.85 12.96
C ARG A 165 -2.61 -11.32 13.03
N PRO A 166 -2.93 -10.21 12.34
CA PRO A 166 -4.31 -9.79 12.15
C PRO A 166 -5.10 -10.84 11.36
N GLY A 167 -6.34 -11.09 11.77
CA GLY A 167 -7.18 -12.05 11.07
C GLY A 167 -7.51 -11.62 9.64
N ALA A 168 -7.88 -12.57 8.77
CA ALA A 168 -8.10 -12.34 7.34
C ALA A 168 -9.19 -11.26 7.06
N GLY A 169 -10.16 -11.11 7.97
CA GLY A 169 -11.24 -10.11 7.88
C GLY A 169 -10.93 -8.75 8.50
N SER A 170 -9.76 -8.56 9.13
CA SER A 170 -9.41 -7.33 9.86
C SER A 170 -9.18 -6.11 8.95
N GLY A 171 -9.10 -6.32 7.63
CA GLY A 171 -8.67 -5.32 6.67
C GLY A 171 -7.21 -4.90 6.84
N MET A 172 -6.45 -5.56 7.73
CA MET A 172 -5.06 -5.27 8.02
C MET A 172 -4.10 -6.11 7.18
N SER A 173 -4.15 -5.96 5.86
CA SER A 173 -3.17 -6.58 4.95
C SER A 173 -1.97 -5.67 4.69
N LEU A 174 -0.84 -6.28 4.37
CA LEU A 174 0.35 -5.58 3.88
C LEU A 174 0.08 -5.14 2.43
N PRO A 175 0.11 -3.82 2.12
CA PRO A 175 -0.15 -3.35 0.77
C PRO A 175 0.90 -3.84 -0.23
N THR A 176 0.44 -4.28 -1.40
CA THR A 176 1.32 -4.78 -2.48
C THR A 176 2.38 -3.77 -2.90
N HIS A 177 2.10 -2.46 -2.84
CA HIS A 177 3.08 -1.41 -3.17
C HIS A 177 4.33 -1.41 -2.27
N LEU A 178 4.24 -2.00 -1.07
CA LEU A 178 5.37 -2.11 -0.15
C LEU A 178 6.20 -3.36 -0.39
N THR A 179 5.64 -4.37 -1.05
CA THR A 179 6.31 -5.66 -1.24
C THR A 179 6.67 -5.92 -2.68
N TYR A 180 5.92 -5.42 -3.65
CA TYR A 180 6.09 -5.72 -5.06
C TYR A 180 6.98 -4.70 -5.75
N ASP A 181 8.05 -5.20 -6.36
CA ASP A 181 8.85 -4.48 -7.34
C ASP A 181 8.64 -5.09 -8.73
N ALA A 182 8.05 -4.29 -9.64
CA ALA A 182 7.74 -4.68 -11.01
C ALA A 182 8.98 -4.99 -11.86
N SER A 183 10.17 -4.61 -11.37
CA SER A 183 11.45 -4.93 -12.00
C SER A 183 11.82 -6.41 -11.84
N PHE A 184 11.20 -7.12 -10.90
CA PHE A 184 11.44 -8.54 -10.67
C PHE A 184 10.37 -9.40 -11.36
N ALA A 185 10.82 -10.28 -12.26
CA ALA A 185 9.96 -11.15 -13.05
C ALA A 185 9.21 -12.21 -12.23
N ALA A 186 9.66 -12.52 -11.01
CA ALA A 186 9.02 -13.45 -10.09
C ALA A 186 9.04 -12.89 -8.68
N HIS A 187 7.86 -12.57 -8.13
CA HIS A 187 7.72 -12.16 -6.74
C HIS A 187 7.01 -13.27 -5.95
N PRO A 188 7.52 -13.73 -4.80
CA PRO A 188 6.99 -14.90 -4.07
C PRO A 188 5.51 -14.84 -3.67
N TYR A 189 4.91 -13.65 -3.70
CA TYR A 189 3.52 -13.38 -3.31
C TYR A 189 2.70 -12.73 -4.42
N HIS A 190 3.25 -12.66 -5.63
CA HIS A 190 2.58 -12.07 -6.78
C HIS A 190 2.48 -13.09 -7.90
N PHE A 191 1.25 -13.43 -8.28
CA PHE A 191 0.99 -14.21 -9.47
C PHE A 191 0.66 -13.24 -10.61
N PHE A 192 1.50 -13.19 -11.64
CA PHE A 192 1.18 -12.45 -12.86
C PHE A 192 0.47 -13.40 -13.83
N GLU A 193 -0.85 -13.27 -13.94
CA GLU A 193 -1.56 -13.92 -15.04
C GLU A 193 -1.31 -13.07 -16.29
N ALA A 194 -0.40 -13.53 -17.15
CA ALA A 194 -0.21 -12.96 -18.47
C ALA A 194 -1.46 -13.25 -19.31
N ILE A 195 -2.50 -12.45 -19.13
CA ILE A 195 -3.66 -12.47 -20.02
C ILE A 195 -3.14 -11.92 -21.35
N ASN A 196 -2.80 -12.82 -22.27
CA ASN A 196 -2.74 -12.52 -23.69
C ASN A 196 -3.98 -11.69 -24.01
N SER A 197 -3.77 -10.49 -24.53
CA SER A 197 -4.79 -9.46 -24.72
C SER A 197 -5.81 -9.83 -25.80
N SER A 198 -6.63 -10.82 -25.52
CA SER A 198 -7.85 -11.18 -26.24
C SER A 198 -9.01 -11.40 -25.26
N GLY A 199 -8.94 -10.78 -24.07
CA GLY A 199 -10.07 -10.66 -23.15
C GLY A 199 -11.07 -9.65 -23.69
N MET A 200 -12.13 -10.16 -24.33
CA MET A 200 -13.30 -9.41 -24.79
C MET A 200 -13.76 -8.39 -23.74
N ARG A 201 -13.71 -7.10 -24.08
CA ARG A 201 -14.40 -6.06 -23.31
C ARG A 201 -15.90 -6.34 -23.40
N SER A 202 -16.51 -6.74 -22.28
CA SER A 202 -17.96 -6.74 -22.16
C SER A 202 -18.46 -5.32 -22.43
N ARG A 203 -19.10 -5.13 -23.58
CA ARG A 203 -19.76 -3.87 -23.96
C ARG A 203 -21.09 -3.82 -23.24
N ASN A 204 -21.09 -3.43 -21.97
CA ASN A 204 -22.31 -3.00 -21.30
C ASN A 204 -22.70 -1.62 -21.82
N ASN A 205 -23.31 -1.60 -22.99
CA ASN A 205 -24.00 -0.45 -23.53
C ASN A 205 -25.36 -0.91 -24.06
N ILE A 206 -26.22 -1.42 -23.16
CA ILE A 206 -27.66 -1.48 -23.41
C ILE A 206 -28.16 -0.05 -23.23
N GLN A 207 -28.18 0.70 -24.33
CA GLN A 207 -29.06 1.86 -24.45
C GLN A 207 -30.49 1.34 -24.35
N ARG A 208 -31.18 1.69 -23.27
CA ARG A 208 -32.64 1.55 -23.21
C ARG A 208 -33.21 2.57 -24.20
N HIS A 209 -33.64 2.08 -25.35
CA HIS A 209 -34.45 2.86 -26.27
C HIS A 209 -35.82 3.02 -25.61
N ASP A 210 -36.09 4.19 -25.01
CA ASP A 210 -37.42 4.59 -24.57
C ASP A 210 -38.31 4.79 -25.80
N GLY A 211 -38.85 3.68 -26.30
CA GLY A 211 -39.79 3.63 -27.40
C GLY A 211 -41.19 4.02 -26.93
N GLY A 212 -41.54 5.29 -27.14
CA GLY A 212 -42.79 5.64 -27.82
C GLY A 212 -44.11 5.43 -27.09
N ARG A 213 -44.58 6.52 -26.45
CA ARG A 213 -45.98 6.98 -26.35
C ARG A 213 -47.06 6.05 -26.91
N GLY A 214 -47.62 5.20 -26.06
CA GLY A 214 -48.92 4.54 -26.28
C GLY A 214 -50.06 5.48 -25.93
N ARG A 215 -50.77 5.95 -26.97
CA ARG A 215 -51.98 6.78 -26.92
C ARG A 215 -53.14 5.98 -26.29
N ALA A 216 -53.79 6.53 -25.27
CA ALA A 216 -54.97 5.92 -24.64
C ALA A 216 -56.17 5.85 -25.61
N PRO A 217 -56.94 4.76 -25.62
CA PRO A 217 -58.21 4.72 -26.34
C PRO A 217 -59.31 5.41 -25.52
N ARG A 218 -59.99 6.38 -26.15
CA ARG A 218 -61.29 6.89 -25.69
C ARG A 218 -62.35 5.82 -25.97
N LYS A 219 -63.16 5.51 -24.96
CA LYS A 219 -64.55 5.09 -25.11
C LYS A 219 -65.40 6.09 -24.35
#